data_AF-A0A6M0RL76-F1
#
_entry.id   AF-A0A6M0RL76-F1
#
_cell.length_a   1.000
_cell.length_b   1.000
_cell.length_c   1.000
_cell.angle_alpha   90.00
_cell.angle_beta   90.00
_cell.angle_gamma   90.00
#
_symmetry.space_group_name_H-M   'P 1'
#
loop_
_entity.id
_entity.type
_entity.pdbx_description
1 polymer ?
#
loop_
_entity_poly.entity_id
_entity_poly.type
_entity_poly.pdbx_seq_one_letter_code
_entity_poly.pdbx_strand_id
1 'polypeptide(L)'
;MLLPGTVALAQIETTPEPEDAYTQAMNLGYTYANQFDYQTALINFRRALEERPDDVYALNAIANMEYYIKRNRLDAIQAEVDTLQARLNLAAQTKDWVCVTATVDELIPYAEGLERERLTGYRSQLTGVLDSRTDVEFWSTVCSPDQPLQ
;
A
#
# COMPACT_ATOMS: atom_id res chain seq x y z
N MET A 1 76.18 12.09 22.20
CA MET A 1 74.75 12.45 22.12
C MET A 1 74.36 12.42 20.65
N LEU A 2 73.69 11.36 20.21
CA LEU A 2 73.11 11.20 18.87
C LEU A 2 71.59 11.28 19.07
N LEU A 3 70.93 12.24 18.41
CA LEU A 3 69.48 12.39 18.47
C LEU A 3 68.81 11.31 17.59
N PRO A 4 67.71 10.67 18.03
CA PRO A 4 67.01 9.68 17.23
C PRO A 4 66.20 10.37 16.12
N GLY A 5 66.36 9.87 14.89
CA GLY A 5 65.56 10.29 13.74
C GLY A 5 64.10 9.87 13.92
N THR A 6 63.20 10.84 13.85
CA THR A 6 61.75 10.60 13.76
C THR A 6 61.43 10.05 12.38
N VAL A 7 60.97 8.80 12.31
CA VAL A 7 60.33 8.24 11.12
C VAL A 7 58.97 8.90 10.99
N ALA A 8 58.77 9.70 9.94
CA ALA A 8 57.47 10.21 9.58
C ALA A 8 56.63 9.05 9.03
N LEU A 9 55.61 8.63 9.78
CA LEU A 9 54.59 7.70 9.30
C LEU A 9 53.72 8.48 8.30
N ALA A 10 53.91 8.23 7.01
CA ALA A 10 53.00 8.71 5.98
C ALA A 10 51.62 8.10 6.22
N GLN A 11 50.65 8.95 6.56
CA GLN A 11 49.24 8.55 6.61
C GLN A 11 48.81 8.29 5.17
N ILE A 12 48.51 7.03 4.86
CA ILE A 12 47.87 6.67 3.59
C ILE A 12 46.42 7.09 3.72
N GLU A 13 46.10 8.30 3.25
CA GLU A 13 44.73 8.72 3.02
C GLU A 13 44.17 7.89 1.86
N THR A 14 43.55 6.76 2.18
CA THR A 14 42.75 6.01 1.20
C THR A 14 41.51 6.84 0.90
N THR A 15 41.55 7.60 -0.18
CA THR A 15 40.34 8.18 -0.76
C THR A 15 39.49 7.00 -1.27
N PRO A 16 38.25 6.81 -0.78
CA PRO A 16 37.39 5.77 -1.32
C PRO A 16 37.16 6.06 -2.79
N GLU A 17 37.46 5.08 -3.65
CA GLU A 17 37.13 5.14 -5.07
C GLU A 17 35.65 5.50 -5.24
N PRO A 18 35.29 6.33 -6.24
CA PRO A 18 33.90 6.64 -6.52
C PRO A 18 33.12 5.34 -6.68
N GLU A 19 32.05 5.20 -5.91
CA GLU A 19 31.15 4.06 -6.00
C GLU A 19 30.56 3.98 -7.43
N ASP A 20 30.59 2.79 -8.04
CA ASP A 20 30.00 2.61 -9.37
C ASP A 20 28.47 2.73 -9.31
N ALA A 21 27.86 3.13 -10.43
CA ALA A 21 26.43 3.45 -10.50
C ALA A 21 25.53 2.30 -10.02
N TYR A 22 25.91 1.05 -10.32
CA TYR A 22 25.21 -0.13 -9.82
C TYR A 22 25.25 -0.20 -8.28
N THR A 23 26.43 -0.09 -7.68
CA THR A 23 26.59 -0.21 -6.22
C THR A 23 25.84 0.91 -5.50
N GLN A 24 25.91 2.14 -6.03
CA GLN A 24 25.14 3.27 -5.50
C GLN A 24 23.63 3.01 -5.56
N ALA A 25 23.12 2.52 -6.71
CA ALA A 25 21.71 2.22 -6.87
C ALA A 25 21.24 1.08 -5.94
N MET A 26 22.06 0.03 -5.76
CA MET A 26 21.77 -1.04 -4.80
C MET A 26 21.73 -0.51 -3.36
N ASN A 27 22.68 0.33 -2.96
CA ASN A 27 22.76 0.89 -1.62
C ASN A 27 21.58 1.83 -1.32
N LEU A 28 21.17 2.67 -2.29
CA LEU A 28 19.95 3.47 -2.17
C LEU A 28 18.72 2.57 -2.06
N GLY A 29 18.61 1.53 -2.90
CA GLY A 29 17.52 0.56 -2.85
C GLY A 29 17.36 -0.06 -1.46
N TYR A 30 18.44 -0.56 -0.88
CA TYR A 30 18.42 -1.12 0.48
C TYR A 30 18.14 -0.07 1.55
N THR A 31 18.65 1.15 1.40
CA THR A 31 18.38 2.26 2.33
C THR A 31 16.89 2.56 2.41
N TYR A 32 16.22 2.71 1.26
CA TYR A 32 14.77 2.95 1.22
C TYR A 32 13.96 1.72 1.66
N ALA A 33 14.41 0.51 1.33
CA ALA A 33 13.75 -0.72 1.78
C ALA A 33 13.77 -0.84 3.33
N ASN A 34 14.88 -0.47 3.98
CA ASN A 34 15.00 -0.42 5.43
C ASN A 34 14.12 0.67 6.08
N GLN A 35 13.71 1.67 5.31
CA GLN A 35 12.77 2.71 5.72
C GLN A 35 11.31 2.34 5.37
N PHE A 36 11.06 1.13 4.87
CA PHE A 36 9.76 0.67 4.39
C PHE A 36 9.20 1.44 3.18
N ASP A 37 10.02 2.30 2.54
CA ASP A 37 9.68 2.97 1.28
C ASP A 37 10.00 2.03 0.10
N TYR A 38 9.13 1.01 -0.05
CA TYR A 38 9.32 -0.05 -1.03
C TYR A 38 9.24 0.43 -2.47
N GLN A 39 8.51 1.52 -2.73
CA GLN A 39 8.34 2.12 -4.05
C GLN A 39 9.63 2.81 -4.48
N THR A 40 10.22 3.63 -3.60
CA THR A 40 11.51 4.27 -3.89
C THR A 40 12.63 3.24 -3.94
N ALA A 41 12.59 2.21 -3.08
CA ALA A 41 13.53 1.09 -3.16
C ALA A 41 13.46 0.37 -4.51
N LEU A 42 12.27 0.04 -4.99
CA LEU A 42 12.05 -0.63 -6.28
C LEU A 42 12.60 0.19 -7.45
N ILE A 43 12.42 1.52 -7.44
CA ILE A 43 12.99 2.40 -8.47
C ILE A 43 14.52 2.29 -8.50
N ASN A 44 15.18 2.29 -7.35
CA ASN A 44 16.64 2.21 -7.29
C ASN A 44 17.16 0.82 -7.65
N PHE A 45 16.49 -0.27 -7.26
CA PHE A 45 16.89 -1.61 -7.72
C PHE A 45 16.70 -1.80 -9.23
N ARG A 46 15.69 -1.16 -9.84
CA ARG A 46 15.55 -1.14 -11.31
C ARG A 46 16.68 -0.39 -11.99
N ARG A 47 17.14 0.74 -11.44
CA ARG A 47 18.35 1.42 -11.92
C ARG A 47 19.59 0.54 -11.82
N ALA A 48 19.76 -0.21 -10.72
CA ALA A 48 20.85 -1.17 -10.61
C ALA A 48 20.79 -2.25 -11.71
N LEU A 49 19.59 -2.75 -12.04
CA LEU A 49 19.41 -3.73 -13.11
C LEU A 49 19.67 -3.13 -14.51
N GLU A 50 19.43 -1.84 -14.72
CA GLU A 50 19.78 -1.14 -15.97
C GLU A 50 21.31 -1.08 -16.18
N GLU A 51 22.08 -0.86 -15.10
CA GLU A 51 23.54 -0.85 -15.14
C GLU A 51 24.14 -2.25 -15.33
N ARG A 52 23.52 -3.28 -14.72
CA ARG A 52 23.93 -4.68 -14.84
C ARG A 52 22.73 -5.54 -15.19
N PRO A 53 22.41 -5.68 -16.49
CA PRO A 53 21.38 -6.59 -16.94
C PRO A 53 21.66 -8.00 -16.42
N ASP A 54 20.60 -8.70 -16.00
CA ASP A 54 20.65 -10.06 -15.44
C ASP A 54 21.37 -10.22 -14.08
N ASP A 55 21.68 -9.11 -13.38
CA ASP A 55 22.22 -9.21 -12.02
C ASP A 55 21.21 -9.86 -11.06
N VAL A 56 21.60 -11.00 -10.51
CA VAL A 56 20.74 -11.83 -9.64
C VAL A 56 20.37 -11.11 -8.34
N TYR A 57 21.24 -10.26 -7.81
CA TYR A 57 20.95 -9.52 -6.58
C TYR A 57 19.93 -8.42 -6.83
N ALA A 58 20.06 -7.64 -7.91
CA ALA A 58 19.09 -6.63 -8.30
C ALA A 58 17.71 -7.26 -8.60
N LEU A 59 17.67 -8.36 -9.34
CA LEU A 59 16.43 -9.09 -9.64
C LEU A 59 15.73 -9.60 -8.36
N ASN A 60 16.48 -10.20 -7.43
CA ASN A 60 15.93 -10.65 -6.16
C ASN A 60 15.42 -9.49 -5.31
N ALA A 61 16.13 -8.36 -5.30
CA ALA A 61 15.72 -7.17 -4.57
C ALA A 61 14.42 -6.58 -5.16
N ILE A 62 14.28 -6.52 -6.49
CA ILE A 62 13.04 -6.13 -7.18
C ILE A 62 11.88 -7.04 -6.77
N ALA A 63 12.06 -8.36 -6.86
CA ALA A 63 11.02 -9.33 -6.50
C ALA A 63 10.56 -9.18 -5.04
N ASN A 64 11.51 -8.94 -4.13
CA ASN A 64 11.19 -8.66 -2.73
C ASN A 64 10.36 -7.38 -2.58
N MET A 65 10.73 -6.30 -3.27
CA MET A 65 9.95 -5.05 -3.21
C MET A 65 8.55 -5.22 -3.79
N GLU A 66 8.41 -5.90 -4.92
CA GLU A 66 7.10 -6.18 -5.54
C GLU A 66 6.20 -7.01 -4.61
N TYR A 67 6.77 -7.98 -3.89
CA TYR A 67 6.06 -8.74 -2.86
C TYR A 67 5.54 -7.84 -1.74
N TYR A 68 6.39 -7.00 -1.14
CA TYR A 68 5.97 -6.12 -0.03
C TYR A 68 4.97 -5.06 -0.47
N ILE A 69 5.14 -4.48 -1.65
CA ILE A 69 4.18 -3.51 -2.21
C ILE A 69 2.80 -4.16 -2.39
N LYS A 70 2.77 -5.38 -2.96
CA LYS A 70 1.53 -6.13 -3.14
C LYS A 70 0.90 -6.45 -1.78
N ARG A 71 1.69 -6.91 -0.82
CA ARG A 71 1.21 -7.24 0.52
C ARG A 71 0.62 -6.03 1.23
N ASN A 72 1.33 -4.90 1.27
CA ASN A 72 0.83 -3.67 1.90
C ASN A 72 -0.48 -3.19 1.25
N ARG A 73 -0.61 -3.32 -0.08
CA ARG A 73 -1.86 -3.01 -0.77
C ARG A 73 -3.00 -3.93 -0.32
N LEU A 74 -2.75 -5.23 -0.22
CA LEU A 74 -3.77 -6.20 0.23
C LEU A 74 -4.18 -5.94 1.68
N ASP A 75 -3.23 -5.63 2.57
CA ASP A 75 -3.51 -5.30 3.96
C ASP A 75 -4.37 -4.03 4.07
N ALA A 76 -4.08 -3.00 3.25
CA ALA A 76 -4.89 -1.78 3.18
C ALA A 76 -6.30 -2.04 2.66
N ILE A 77 -6.44 -2.85 1.60
CA ILE A 77 -7.76 -3.26 1.08
C ILE A 77 -8.55 -4.01 2.15
N GLN A 78 -7.89 -4.91 2.90
CA GLN A 78 -8.57 -5.67 3.94
C GLN A 78 -9.08 -4.75 5.06
N ALA A 79 -8.28 -3.80 5.51
CA ALA A 79 -8.69 -2.83 6.54
C ALA A 79 -9.90 -1.98 6.08
N GLU A 80 -9.92 -1.58 4.80
CA GLU A 80 -11.06 -0.88 4.21
C GLU A 80 -12.31 -1.77 4.18
N VAL A 81 -12.19 -3.01 3.70
CA VAL A 81 -13.30 -3.98 3.67
C VAL A 81 -13.85 -4.24 5.08
N ASP A 82 -12.99 -4.38 6.08
CA ASP A 82 -13.41 -4.58 7.48
C ASP A 82 -14.21 -3.38 8.01
N THR A 83 -13.77 -2.16 7.67
CA THR A 83 -14.47 -0.91 8.01
C THR A 83 -15.84 -0.85 7.34
N LEU A 84 -15.92 -1.14 6.04
CA LEU A 84 -17.16 -1.18 5.29
C LEU A 84 -18.11 -2.25 5.82
N GLN A 85 -17.60 -3.42 6.20
CA GLN A 85 -18.41 -4.50 6.77
C GLN A 85 -18.97 -4.12 8.15
N ALA A 86 -18.19 -3.43 8.99
CA ALA A 86 -18.67 -2.89 10.26
C ALA A 86 -19.79 -1.85 10.05
N ARG A 87 -19.61 -0.93 9.08
CA ARG A 87 -20.64 0.06 8.70
C ARG A 87 -21.91 -0.62 8.19
N LEU A 88 -21.77 -1.62 7.32
CA LEU A 88 -22.90 -2.40 6.80
C LEU A 88 -23.69 -3.07 7.93
N ASN A 89 -22.97 -3.68 8.88
CA ASN A 89 -23.59 -4.34 10.04
C ASN A 89 -24.34 -3.34 10.92
N LEU A 90 -23.78 -2.15 11.15
CA LEU A 90 -24.43 -1.10 11.93
C LEU A 90 -25.67 -0.56 11.21
N ALA A 91 -25.56 -0.20 9.93
CA ALA A 91 -26.66 0.29 9.12
C ALA A 91 -27.82 -0.71 9.03
N ALA A 92 -27.50 -2.01 8.90
CA ALA A 92 -28.51 -3.06 8.89
C ALA A 92 -29.23 -3.18 10.26
N GLN A 93 -28.51 -3.07 11.38
CA GLN A 93 -29.08 -3.11 12.72
C GLN A 93 -30.01 -1.92 13.00
N THR A 94 -29.63 -0.73 12.53
CA THR A 94 -30.44 0.48 12.67
C THR A 94 -31.52 0.61 11.60
N LYS A 95 -31.57 -0.33 10.65
CA LYS A 95 -32.49 -0.32 9.49
C LYS A 95 -32.32 0.93 8.61
N ASP A 96 -31.11 1.47 8.57
CA ASP A 96 -30.71 2.55 7.67
C ASP A 96 -30.43 1.96 6.27
N TRP A 97 -31.51 1.65 5.54
CA TRP A 97 -31.43 0.97 4.25
C TRP A 97 -30.73 1.82 3.17
N VAL A 98 -30.71 3.14 3.33
CA VAL A 98 -29.94 4.05 2.46
C VAL A 98 -28.45 3.83 2.65
N CYS A 99 -27.99 3.83 3.90
CA CYS A 99 -26.59 3.55 4.22
C CYS A 99 -26.18 2.11 3.93
N VAL A 100 -27.09 1.14 4.10
CA VAL A 100 -26.87 -0.26 3.64
C VAL A 100 -26.58 -0.27 2.15
N THR A 101 -27.40 0.40 1.33
CA THR A 101 -27.24 0.41 -0.13
C THR A 101 -25.94 1.08 -0.55
N ALA A 102 -25.64 2.26 0.01
CA ALA A 102 -24.39 2.97 -0.25
C ALA A 102 -23.17 2.12 0.14
N THR A 103 -23.24 1.42 1.28
CA THR A 103 -22.14 0.58 1.75
C THR A 103 -21.93 -0.65 0.87
N VAL A 104 -23.01 -1.27 0.40
CA VAL A 104 -22.93 -2.38 -0.56
C VAL A 104 -22.29 -1.91 -1.88
N ASP A 105 -22.61 -0.70 -2.35
CA ASP A 105 -22.00 -0.12 -3.55
C ASP A 105 -20.49 0.03 -3.41
N GLU A 106 -20.02 0.46 -2.24
CA GLU A 106 -18.59 0.59 -1.93
C GLU A 106 -17.88 -0.76 -1.74
N LEU A 107 -18.58 -1.81 -1.33
CA LEU A 107 -18.02 -3.16 -1.17
C LEU A 107 -17.83 -3.90 -2.51
N ILE A 108 -18.70 -3.68 -3.50
CA ILE A 108 -18.69 -4.40 -4.77
C ILE A 108 -17.33 -4.39 -5.48
N PRO A 109 -16.59 -3.26 -5.58
CA PRO A 109 -15.27 -3.22 -6.20
C PRO A 109 -14.26 -4.20 -5.59
N TYR A 110 -14.35 -4.50 -4.29
CA TYR A 110 -13.44 -5.38 -3.57
C TYR A 110 -13.81 -6.87 -3.66
N ALA A 111 -15.04 -7.17 -4.07
CA ALA A 111 -15.52 -8.54 -4.17
C ALA A 111 -15.22 -9.18 -5.53
N GLU A 112 -14.91 -10.48 -5.50
CA GLU A 112 -14.66 -11.32 -6.67
C GLU A 112 -15.58 -12.55 -6.70
N GLY A 113 -15.74 -13.13 -7.90
CA GLY A 113 -16.52 -14.36 -8.10
C GLY A 113 -17.93 -14.30 -7.51
N LEU A 114 -18.30 -15.36 -6.78
CA LEU A 114 -19.64 -15.53 -6.21
C LEU A 114 -20.01 -14.42 -5.21
N GLU A 115 -19.06 -13.88 -4.47
CA GLU A 115 -19.33 -12.82 -3.50
C GLU A 115 -19.77 -11.54 -4.20
N ARG A 116 -19.12 -11.19 -5.30
CA ARG A 116 -19.50 -10.04 -6.14
C ARG A 116 -20.91 -10.20 -6.70
N GLU A 117 -21.25 -11.39 -7.18
CA GLU A 117 -22.59 -11.71 -7.67
C GLU A 117 -23.64 -11.53 -6.57
N ARG A 118 -23.36 -12.01 -5.36
CA ARG A 118 -24.25 -11.87 -4.20
C ARG A 118 -24.46 -10.41 -3.80
N LEU A 119 -23.38 -9.62 -3.72
CA LEU A 119 -23.48 -8.19 -3.39
C LEU A 119 -24.25 -7.41 -4.46
N THR A 120 -24.00 -7.69 -5.73
CA THR A 120 -24.71 -7.04 -6.86
C THR A 120 -26.20 -7.40 -6.88
N GLY A 121 -26.53 -8.65 -6.59
CA GLY A 121 -27.92 -9.10 -6.44
C GLY A 121 -28.61 -8.45 -5.25
N TYR A 122 -27.94 -8.40 -4.10
CA TYR A 122 -28.46 -7.75 -2.89
C TYR A 122 -28.70 -6.25 -3.10
N ARG A 123 -27.73 -5.55 -3.71
CA ARG A 123 -27.88 -4.15 -4.14
C ARG A 123 -29.15 -3.95 -4.98
N SER A 124 -29.36 -4.78 -5.99
CA SER A 124 -30.51 -4.65 -6.90
C SER A 124 -31.85 -4.81 -6.17
N GLN A 125 -31.92 -5.70 -5.19
CA GLN A 125 -33.10 -5.86 -4.34
C GLN A 125 -33.34 -4.63 -3.45
N LEU A 126 -32.28 -4.07 -2.87
CA LEU A 126 -32.37 -2.87 -2.05
C LEU A 126 -32.87 -1.66 -2.85
N THR A 127 -32.30 -1.41 -4.04
CA THR A 127 -32.74 -0.31 -4.90
C THR A 127 -34.23 -0.42 -5.26
N GLY A 128 -34.70 -1.62 -5.64
CA GLY A 128 -36.12 -1.82 -5.94
C GLY A 128 -37.06 -1.55 -4.76
N VAL A 129 -36.62 -1.81 -3.52
CA VAL A 129 -37.37 -1.49 -2.31
C VAL A 129 -37.34 0.01 -2.01
N LEU A 130 -36.20 0.68 -2.20
CA LEU A 130 -36.05 2.10 -1.94
C LEU A 130 -36.84 2.95 -2.95
N ASP A 131 -36.80 2.62 -4.25
CA ASP A 131 -37.53 3.35 -5.29
C ASP A 131 -39.06 3.30 -5.10
N SER A 132 -39.56 2.31 -4.36
CA SER A 132 -40.98 2.20 -4.00
C SER A 132 -41.42 3.17 -2.88
N ARG A 133 -40.48 3.93 -2.29
CA ARG A 133 -40.72 4.84 -1.17
C ARG A 133 -40.42 6.29 -1.57
N THR A 134 -41.24 7.23 -1.11
CA THR A 134 -41.20 8.63 -1.55
C THR A 134 -40.42 9.57 -0.63
N ASP A 135 -39.89 9.10 0.50
CA ASP A 135 -39.28 9.91 1.56
C ASP A 135 -37.86 9.46 1.98
N VAL A 136 -37.20 8.67 1.13
CA VAL A 136 -35.97 7.91 1.44
C VAL A 136 -34.78 8.77 1.87
N GLU A 137 -34.65 9.99 1.34
CA GLU A 137 -33.48 10.85 1.56
C GLU A 137 -33.33 11.36 3.01
N PHE A 138 -34.37 11.27 3.84
CA PHE A 138 -34.35 11.74 5.23
C PHE A 138 -33.98 10.67 6.28
N TRP A 139 -33.61 9.46 5.85
CA TRP A 139 -33.53 8.29 6.74
C TRP A 139 -32.11 7.87 7.13
N SER A 140 -31.07 8.48 6.58
CA SER A 140 -29.71 8.06 6.90
C SER A 140 -29.15 8.73 8.16
N THR A 141 -28.89 7.92 9.17
CA THR A 141 -28.27 8.31 10.45
C THR A 141 -26.88 7.72 10.61
N VAL A 142 -26.51 6.73 9.80
CA VAL A 142 -25.18 6.09 9.83
C VAL A 142 -24.25 6.65 8.77
N CYS A 143 -24.75 6.92 7.55
CA CYS A 143 -23.97 7.49 6.44
C CYS A 143 -24.26 9.00 6.24
N SER A 144 -24.80 9.69 7.25
CA SER A 144 -25.21 11.09 7.11
C SER A 144 -24.01 11.98 6.74
N PRO A 145 -24.14 12.89 5.75
CA PRO A 145 -23.02 13.71 5.25
C PRO A 145 -22.37 14.61 6.34
N ASP A 146 -23.09 14.86 7.44
CA ASP A 146 -22.60 15.67 8.57
C ASP A 146 -21.74 14.88 9.58
N GLN A 147 -21.59 13.56 9.42
CA GLN A 147 -20.73 12.73 10.28
C GLN A 147 -19.80 11.86 9.44
N PRO A 148 -18.56 12.31 9.17
CA PRO A 148 -17.56 11.45 8.57
C PRO A 148 -17.24 10.30 9.54
N LEU A 149 -17.13 9.09 8.98
CA LEU A 149 -16.63 7.91 9.67
C LEU A 149 -15.26 8.24 10.30
N GLN A 150 -15.15 8.07 11.62
CA GLN A 150 -13.88 8.14 12.35
C GLN A 150 -13.10 6.83 12.21
#